data_AF-A0A662BP79-F1
#
_entry.id   AF-A0A662BP79-F1
#
_cell.length_a   1.000
_cell.length_b   1.000
_cell.length_c   1.000
_cell.angle_alpha   90.00
_cell.angle_beta   90.00
_cell.angle_gamma   90.00
#
_symmetry.space_group_name_H-M   'P 1'
#
loop_
_entity.id
_entity.type
_entity.pdbx_description
1 polymer ?
#
loop_
_entity_poly.entity_id
_entity_poly.type
_entity_poly.pdbx_seq_one_letter_code
_entity_poly.pdbx_strand_id
1 'polypeptide(L)'
;MLRMRKIKSALISVYHKDKLEDIILELNRLGVKIFSTGGTKSFIEGLNVEVQAVEDVTSYPSILGGRVKTLHPKIFGGILSRRDNLEDKQHLEQYEIPEIDLVIVDLYPFEETVKSGAGEQDVIEKIDIGGISLIRAAAKNFKDVVIVPSKAQYAALLEILKTKNGETAIEDRKQFAKAAFEISSSYDTAIYSYFASDETDTFKISVKPQRKLRYGENPHQAGYFYGDFDELFEQVHGKEISYNNLLDIEAAVSLISEFTDSTFAVLKHNNACGLAVREKLIDAWKDALAGDP
;
A
#
# COMPACT_ATOMS: atom_id res chain seq x y z
N MET A 1 -7.13 -30.89 0.83
CA MET A 1 -7.58 -30.17 2.04
C MET A 1 -7.00 -28.77 1.99
N LEU A 2 -7.81 -27.71 2.14
CA LEU A 2 -7.30 -26.34 2.24
C LEU A 2 -6.41 -26.23 3.48
N ARG A 3 -5.19 -25.72 3.34
CA ARG A 3 -4.21 -25.61 4.44
C ARG A 3 -4.58 -24.43 5.34
N MET A 4 -5.35 -24.72 6.38
CA MET A 4 -5.73 -23.76 7.41
C MET A 4 -4.59 -23.52 8.40
N ARG A 5 -4.41 -22.27 8.82
CA ARG A 5 -3.51 -21.89 9.92
C ARG A 5 -4.24 -20.95 10.87
N LYS A 6 -4.15 -21.22 12.16
CA LYS A 6 -4.71 -20.38 13.21
C LYS A 6 -3.64 -19.40 13.68
N ILE A 7 -4.01 -18.13 13.77
CA ILE A 7 -3.14 -17.10 14.36
C ILE A 7 -3.08 -17.34 15.88
N LYS A 8 -1.89 -17.65 16.40
CA LYS A 8 -1.63 -17.83 17.84
C LYS A 8 -0.67 -16.79 18.38
N SER A 9 0.15 -16.21 17.51
CA SER A 9 1.07 -15.13 17.84
C SER A 9 1.08 -14.02 16.79
N ALA A 10 1.27 -12.78 17.24
CA ALA A 10 1.33 -11.61 16.39
C ALA A 10 2.53 -10.72 16.73
N LEU A 11 3.33 -10.34 15.74
CA LEU A 11 4.32 -9.27 15.85
C LEU A 11 3.71 -7.98 15.29
N ILE A 12 3.63 -6.93 16.11
CA ILE A 12 2.98 -5.67 15.75
C ILE A 12 3.99 -4.52 15.93
N SER A 13 4.34 -3.84 14.84
CA SER A 13 5.25 -2.70 14.84
C SER A 13 4.76 -1.67 13.84
N VAL A 14 3.97 -0.70 14.30
CA VAL A 14 3.37 0.31 13.42
C VAL A 14 3.68 1.73 13.86
N TYR A 15 3.86 2.60 12.88
CA TYR A 15 3.97 4.04 13.02
C TYR A 15 2.58 4.63 13.29
N HIS A 16 1.60 4.35 12.42
CA HIS A 16 0.22 4.82 12.58
C HIS A 16 -0.63 3.81 13.36
N LYS A 17 -1.38 4.31 14.35
CA LYS A 17 -2.18 3.47 15.27
C LYS A 17 -3.69 3.58 15.02
N ASP A 18 -4.09 4.36 14.02
CA ASP A 18 -5.49 4.55 13.67
C ASP A 18 -6.15 3.22 13.33
N LYS A 19 -7.31 2.95 13.95
CA LYS A 19 -8.09 1.71 13.77
C LYS A 19 -7.38 0.41 14.18
N LEU A 20 -6.23 0.50 14.86
CA LEU A 20 -5.51 -0.67 15.37
C LEU A 20 -6.20 -1.28 16.59
N GLU A 21 -6.86 -0.46 17.41
CA GLU A 21 -7.52 -0.86 18.66
C GLU A 21 -8.45 -2.08 18.49
N ASP A 22 -9.37 -2.04 17.51
CA ASP A 22 -10.31 -3.14 17.26
C ASP A 22 -9.60 -4.46 16.95
N ILE A 23 -8.46 -4.40 16.26
CA ILE A 23 -7.65 -5.58 15.95
C ILE A 23 -7.00 -6.10 17.23
N ILE A 24 -6.40 -5.23 18.05
CA ILE A 24 -5.73 -5.62 19.30
C ILE A 24 -6.72 -6.28 20.26
N LEU A 25 -7.90 -5.70 20.44
CA LEU A 25 -8.93 -6.25 21.31
C LEU A 25 -9.42 -7.61 20.81
N GLU A 26 -9.60 -7.78 19.50
CA GLU A 26 -10.00 -9.05 18.92
C GLU A 26 -8.90 -10.13 19.03
N LEU A 27 -7.63 -9.77 18.83
CA LEU A 27 -6.49 -10.66 19.06
C LEU A 27 -6.43 -11.11 20.52
N ASN A 28 -6.64 -10.18 21.47
CA ASN A 28 -6.69 -10.49 22.90
C ASN A 28 -7.86 -11.43 23.23
N ARG A 29 -9.06 -11.18 22.68
CA ARG A 29 -10.23 -12.07 22.82
C ARG A 29 -9.94 -13.49 22.35
N LEU A 30 -9.12 -13.64 21.31
CA LEU A 30 -8.69 -14.92 20.76
C LEU A 30 -7.53 -15.58 21.53
N GLY A 31 -6.96 -14.91 22.54
CA GLY A 31 -5.80 -15.38 23.29
C GLY A 31 -4.51 -15.40 22.47
N VAL A 32 -4.40 -14.52 21.47
CA VAL A 32 -3.19 -14.40 20.64
C VAL A 32 -2.09 -13.74 21.45
N LYS A 33 -0.90 -14.36 21.47
CA LYS A 33 0.29 -13.77 22.10
C LYS A 33 0.83 -12.62 21.24
N ILE A 34 0.94 -11.42 21.81
CA ILE A 34 1.40 -10.24 21.08
C ILE A 34 2.84 -9.88 21.44
N PHE A 35 3.65 -9.62 20.41
CA PHE A 35 5.00 -9.09 20.50
C PHE A 35 5.02 -7.68 19.89
N SER A 36 5.64 -6.72 20.57
CA SER A 36 5.75 -5.35 20.06
C SER A 36 6.96 -4.61 20.62
N THR A 37 7.22 -3.39 20.13
CA THR A 37 8.34 -2.53 20.55
C THR A 37 7.93 -1.06 20.55
N GLY A 38 8.63 -0.25 21.34
CA GLY A 38 8.51 1.21 21.38
C GLY A 38 7.07 1.70 21.60
N GLY A 39 6.67 2.74 20.87
CA GLY A 39 5.34 3.35 21.02
C GLY A 39 4.16 2.45 20.63
N THR A 40 4.38 1.37 19.87
CA THR A 40 3.30 0.40 19.59
C THR A 40 3.02 -0.45 20.82
N LYS A 41 4.07 -0.88 21.54
CA LYS A 41 3.92 -1.60 22.81
C LYS A 41 3.14 -0.77 23.82
N SER A 42 3.54 0.48 24.04
CA SER A 42 2.87 1.37 25.00
C SER A 42 1.40 1.63 24.65
N PHE A 43 1.07 1.68 23.37
CA PHE A 43 -0.32 1.79 22.92
C PHE A 43 -1.14 0.54 23.30
N ILE A 44 -0.59 -0.66 23.07
CA ILE A 44 -1.26 -1.93 23.40
C ILE A 44 -1.43 -2.08 24.93
N GLU A 45 -0.41 -1.73 25.71
CA GLU A 45 -0.47 -1.73 27.19
C GLU A 45 -1.56 -0.78 27.70
N GLY A 46 -1.75 0.38 27.06
CA GLY A 46 -2.82 1.33 27.38
C GLY A 46 -4.24 0.78 27.18
N LEU A 47 -4.40 -0.28 26.38
CA LEU A 47 -5.66 -1.00 26.20
C LEU A 47 -5.84 -2.14 27.22
N ASN A 48 -4.95 -2.27 28.20
CA ASN A 48 -4.89 -3.36 29.18
C ASN A 48 -4.74 -4.75 28.54
N VAL A 49 -4.03 -4.82 27.41
CA VAL A 49 -3.73 -6.08 26.72
C VAL A 49 -2.28 -6.48 27.00
N GLU A 50 -2.06 -7.76 27.29
CA GLU A 50 -0.73 -8.30 27.52
C GLU A 50 0.11 -8.25 26.23
N VAL A 51 1.33 -7.71 26.34
CA VAL A 51 2.26 -7.61 25.23
C VAL A 51 3.68 -7.84 25.70
N GLN A 52 4.40 -8.72 25.01
CA GLN A 52 5.80 -9.00 25.26
C GLN A 52 6.68 -8.04 24.44
N ALA A 53 7.74 -7.50 25.06
CA ALA A 53 8.70 -6.67 24.33
C ALA A 53 9.51 -7.53 23.35
N VAL A 54 9.77 -7.01 22.15
CA VAL A 54 10.68 -7.65 21.18
C VAL A 54 12.08 -7.79 21.76
N GLU A 55 12.52 -6.80 22.54
CA GLU A 55 13.81 -6.75 23.22
C GLU A 55 13.99 -7.93 24.20
N ASP A 56 12.92 -8.36 24.86
CA ASP A 56 12.94 -9.53 25.76
C ASP A 56 13.13 -10.83 24.97
N VAL A 57 12.59 -10.91 23.75
CA VAL A 57 12.75 -12.06 22.87
C VAL A 57 14.18 -12.12 22.32
N THR A 58 14.70 -11.00 21.83
CA THR A 58 16.00 -10.95 21.17
C THR A 58 17.17 -10.99 22.14
N SER A 59 16.95 -10.60 23.40
CA SER A 59 18.01 -10.42 24.40
C SER A 59 19.06 -9.36 23.99
N TYR A 60 18.71 -8.48 23.03
CA TYR A 60 19.54 -7.38 22.56
C TYR A 60 18.83 -6.04 22.79
N PRO A 61 19.53 -5.03 23.36
CA PRO A 61 18.95 -3.71 23.54
C PRO A 61 18.77 -2.99 22.19
N SER A 62 17.89 -2.00 22.15
CA SER A 62 17.75 -1.10 21.01
C SER A 62 19.02 -0.24 20.87
N ILE A 63 19.77 -0.43 19.79
CA ILE A 63 21.02 0.30 19.50
C ILE A 63 20.89 1.11 18.20
N LEU A 64 21.86 2.00 17.94
CA LEU A 64 21.96 2.81 16.71
C LEU A 64 20.68 3.61 16.42
N GLY A 65 20.10 4.23 17.45
CA GLY A 65 18.85 5.00 17.31
C GLY A 65 17.63 4.16 16.91
N GLY A 66 17.67 2.83 17.13
CA GLY A 66 16.57 1.92 16.80
C GLY A 66 16.58 1.38 15.36
N ARG A 67 17.63 1.69 14.57
CA ARG A 67 17.78 1.25 13.16
C ARG A 67 17.79 -0.28 12.99
N VAL A 68 18.22 -1.02 14.02
CA VAL A 68 18.40 -2.49 13.96
C VAL A 68 17.51 -3.25 14.95
N LYS A 69 16.47 -2.61 15.50
CA LYS A 69 15.65 -3.16 16.61
C LYS A 69 15.01 -4.52 16.31
N THR A 70 14.61 -4.79 15.06
CA THR A 70 13.93 -6.03 14.67
C THR A 70 14.79 -6.96 13.81
N LEU A 71 15.99 -6.53 13.41
CA LEU A 71 16.91 -7.27 12.54
C LEU A 71 17.65 -8.39 13.31
N HIS A 72 16.89 -9.36 13.81
CA HIS A 72 17.41 -10.42 14.68
C HIS A 72 16.93 -11.82 14.27
N PRO A 73 17.79 -12.85 14.32
CA PRO A 73 17.43 -14.23 13.96
C PRO A 73 16.23 -14.80 14.72
N LYS A 74 16.04 -14.43 16.00
CA LYS A 74 14.85 -14.87 16.75
C LYS A 74 13.54 -14.31 16.20
N ILE A 75 13.55 -13.13 15.60
CA ILE A 75 12.35 -12.54 14.98
C ILE A 75 12.14 -13.14 13.58
N PHE A 76 13.18 -13.11 12.75
CA PHE A 76 13.09 -13.62 11.38
C PHE A 76 12.95 -15.14 11.33
N GLY A 77 13.54 -15.89 12.25
CA GLY A 77 13.36 -17.32 12.41
C GLY A 77 11.93 -17.68 12.81
N GLY A 78 11.30 -16.89 13.69
CA GLY A 78 9.89 -17.04 14.04
C GLY A 78 8.95 -16.84 12.84
N ILE A 79 9.29 -15.89 11.96
CA ILE A 79 8.52 -15.57 10.74
C ILE A 79 8.80 -16.56 9.60
N LEU A 80 10.05 -16.95 9.35
CA LEU A 80 10.47 -17.66 8.14
C LEU A 80 10.51 -19.19 8.29
N SER A 81 10.43 -19.72 9.50
CA SER A 81 10.40 -21.16 9.75
C SER A 81 9.20 -21.81 9.06
N ARG A 82 9.45 -22.93 8.39
CA ARG A 82 8.43 -23.71 7.68
C ARG A 82 7.80 -24.68 8.68
N ARG A 83 6.51 -24.51 8.94
CA ARG A 83 5.80 -25.23 10.01
C ARG A 83 5.72 -26.75 9.82
N ASP A 84 6.04 -27.27 8.62
CA ASP A 84 6.04 -28.71 8.33
C ASP A 84 7.45 -29.28 8.12
N ASN A 85 8.50 -28.47 8.24
CA ASN A 85 9.88 -28.94 8.12
C ASN A 85 10.40 -29.35 9.51
N LEU A 86 10.90 -30.59 9.62
CA LEU A 86 11.36 -31.13 10.91
C LEU A 86 12.64 -30.47 11.43
N GLU A 87 13.56 -30.11 10.55
CA GLU A 87 14.81 -29.43 10.90
C GLU A 87 14.54 -28.01 11.41
N ASP A 88 13.65 -27.26 10.73
CA ASP A 88 13.23 -25.94 11.18
C ASP A 88 12.62 -26.01 12.60
N LYS A 89 11.78 -27.02 12.89
CA LYS A 89 11.19 -27.22 14.24
C LYS A 89 12.25 -27.48 15.31
N GLN A 90 13.24 -28.33 15.01
CA GLN A 90 14.34 -28.61 15.93
C GLN A 90 15.14 -27.34 16.23
N HIS A 91 15.41 -26.51 15.22
CA HIS A 91 16.07 -25.23 15.42
C HIS A 91 15.22 -24.25 16.25
N LEU A 92 13.90 -24.20 16.03
CA LEU A 92 13.01 -23.36 16.83
C LEU A 92 13.07 -23.73 18.32
N GLU A 93 13.02 -25.02 18.64
CA GLU A 93 13.14 -25.51 20.01
C GLU A 93 14.53 -25.26 20.60
N GLN A 94 15.60 -25.63 19.88
CA GLN A 94 16.98 -25.50 20.34
C GLN A 94 17.37 -24.06 20.67
N TYR A 95 16.91 -23.10 19.88
CA TYR A 95 17.26 -21.68 20.02
C TYR A 95 16.15 -20.85 20.67
N GLU A 96 15.13 -21.50 21.21
CA GLU A 96 13.99 -20.88 21.91
C GLU A 96 13.33 -19.77 21.07
N ILE A 97 13.15 -20.04 19.79
CA ILE A 97 12.60 -19.09 18.82
C ILE A 97 11.08 -19.22 18.81
N PRO A 98 10.32 -18.16 19.19
CA PRO A 98 8.87 -18.21 19.13
C PRO A 98 8.39 -18.19 17.67
N GLU A 99 7.41 -19.02 17.35
CA GLU A 99 6.69 -18.92 16.08
C GLU A 99 5.90 -17.61 16.01
N ILE A 100 5.85 -16.99 14.82
CA ILE A 100 5.04 -15.80 14.52
C ILE A 100 4.07 -16.17 13.40
N ASP A 101 2.76 -16.02 13.66
CA ASP A 101 1.70 -16.36 12.70
C ASP A 101 1.12 -15.13 11.99
N LEU A 102 1.17 -13.96 12.64
CA LEU A 102 0.70 -12.69 12.12
C LEU A 102 1.79 -11.63 12.28
N VAL A 103 2.04 -10.85 11.23
CA VAL A 103 2.89 -9.67 11.28
C VAL A 103 2.06 -8.47 10.85
N ILE A 104 1.95 -7.46 11.71
CA ILE A 104 1.33 -6.17 11.39
C ILE A 104 2.42 -5.11 11.44
N VAL A 105 2.70 -4.50 10.30
CA VAL A 105 3.77 -3.52 10.16
C VAL A 105 3.37 -2.52 9.10
N ASP A 106 3.70 -1.25 9.32
CA ASP A 106 3.68 -0.23 8.28
C ASP A 106 5.08 0.38 8.17
N LEU A 107 5.33 1.10 7.09
CA LEU A 107 6.59 1.77 6.83
C LEU A 107 6.48 3.23 7.29
N TYR A 108 7.63 3.86 7.55
CA TYR A 108 7.66 5.31 7.73
C TYR A 108 7.17 6.04 6.47
N PRO A 109 6.53 7.20 6.61
CA PRO A 109 5.94 7.93 5.50
C PRO A 109 7.01 8.67 4.67
N PHE A 110 7.82 7.89 3.94
CA PHE A 110 8.93 8.39 3.12
C PHE A 110 8.44 9.38 2.06
N GLU A 111 7.43 9.00 1.26
CA GLU A 111 6.87 9.85 0.21
C GLU A 111 6.29 11.16 0.75
N GLU A 112 5.60 11.12 1.90
CA GLU A 112 5.07 12.33 2.54
C GLU A 112 6.20 13.23 3.04
N THR A 113 7.28 12.64 3.56
CA THR A 113 8.47 13.39 4.01
C THR A 113 9.14 14.11 2.85
N VAL A 114 9.31 13.43 1.70
CA VAL A 114 9.84 14.06 0.47
C VAL A 114 8.92 15.19 0.01
N LYS A 115 7.60 14.96 -0.07
CA LYS A 115 6.62 15.98 -0.48
C LYS A 115 6.57 17.19 0.45
N SER A 116 6.90 17.02 1.73
CA SER A 116 6.95 18.12 2.69
C SER A 116 8.12 19.09 2.48
N GLY A 117 9.10 18.74 1.63
CA GLY A 117 10.32 19.52 1.43
C GLY A 117 11.32 19.41 2.59
N ALA A 118 11.27 18.31 3.35
CA ALA A 118 12.22 18.03 4.42
C ALA A 118 13.67 17.94 3.88
N GLY A 119 14.65 18.26 4.74
CA GLY A 119 16.06 18.17 4.38
C GLY A 119 16.49 16.73 4.06
N GLU A 120 17.55 16.58 3.27
CA GLU A 120 18.06 15.27 2.85
C GLU A 120 18.27 14.32 4.03
N GLN A 121 18.86 14.80 5.12
CA GLN A 121 19.11 13.99 6.31
C GLN A 121 17.81 13.40 6.89
N ASP A 122 16.73 14.19 6.95
CA ASP A 122 15.44 13.74 7.46
C ASP A 122 14.82 12.70 6.51
N VAL A 123 14.95 12.88 5.20
CA VAL A 123 14.48 11.91 4.19
C VAL A 123 15.24 10.59 4.33
N ILE A 124 16.57 10.63 4.47
CA ILE A 124 17.41 9.44 4.64
C ILE A 124 17.06 8.68 5.92
N GLU A 125 16.79 9.38 7.04
CA GLU A 125 16.34 8.73 8.29
C GLU A 125 14.98 8.05 8.16
N LYS A 126 14.16 8.42 7.17
CA LYS A 126 12.86 7.77 6.90
C LYS A 126 12.95 6.52 6.04
N ILE A 127 14.13 6.18 5.53
CA ILE A 127 14.35 4.91 4.82
C ILE A 127 14.35 3.76 5.83
N ASP A 128 13.19 3.12 5.98
CA ASP A 128 12.99 1.99 6.87
C ASP A 128 13.61 0.68 6.33
N ILE A 129 14.58 0.14 7.08
CA ILE A 129 15.23 -1.16 6.80
C ILE A 129 14.52 -2.32 7.53
N GLY A 130 14.07 -2.07 8.76
CA GLY A 130 13.47 -3.08 9.62
C GLY A 130 12.07 -3.46 9.14
N GLY A 131 11.21 -2.46 8.92
CA GLY A 131 9.84 -2.64 8.47
C GLY A 131 9.77 -3.37 7.13
N ILE A 132 10.56 -2.92 6.14
CA ILE A 132 10.57 -3.55 4.81
C ILE A 132 11.05 -5.00 4.85
N SER A 133 12.03 -5.30 5.71
CA SER A 133 12.53 -6.66 5.91
C SER A 133 11.46 -7.57 6.52
N LEU A 134 10.71 -7.08 7.52
CA LEU A 134 9.59 -7.81 8.12
C LEU A 134 8.46 -8.08 7.11
N ILE A 135 8.07 -7.06 6.33
CA ILE A 135 7.06 -7.18 5.26
C ILE A 135 7.45 -8.32 4.30
N ARG A 136 8.68 -8.27 3.78
CA ARG A 136 9.15 -9.26 2.80
C ARG A 136 9.30 -10.66 3.39
N ALA A 137 9.77 -10.78 4.63
CA ALA A 137 9.92 -12.07 5.29
C ALA A 137 8.57 -12.75 5.52
N ALA A 138 7.60 -12.03 6.05
CA ALA A 138 6.26 -12.55 6.29
C ALA A 138 5.52 -12.88 4.98
N ALA A 139 5.63 -12.00 3.97
CA ALA A 139 5.07 -12.25 2.64
C ALA A 139 5.68 -13.46 1.95
N LYS A 140 7.01 -13.66 2.06
CA LYS A 140 7.69 -14.87 1.56
C LYS A 140 7.14 -16.14 2.19
N ASN A 141 6.87 -16.13 3.50
CA ASN A 141 6.35 -17.28 4.23
C ASN A 141 4.81 -17.30 4.34
N PHE A 142 4.09 -16.76 3.35
CA PHE A 142 2.62 -16.73 3.32
C PHE A 142 1.95 -18.11 3.47
N LYS A 143 2.68 -19.21 3.25
CA LYS A 143 2.14 -20.56 3.48
C LYS A 143 1.74 -20.76 4.94
N ASP A 144 2.39 -20.05 5.86
CA ASP A 144 2.21 -20.20 7.30
C ASP A 144 1.92 -18.88 8.03
N VAL A 145 2.32 -17.72 7.46
CA VAL A 145 2.22 -16.40 8.11
C VAL A 145 1.27 -15.46 7.37
N VAL A 146 0.50 -14.67 8.11
CA VAL A 146 -0.31 -13.55 7.61
C VAL A 146 0.49 -12.26 7.76
N ILE A 147 0.54 -11.45 6.70
CA ILE A 147 1.20 -10.12 6.73
C ILE A 147 0.17 -9.01 6.50
N VAL A 148 0.10 -8.05 7.41
CA VAL A 148 -0.67 -6.82 7.24
C VAL A 148 0.32 -5.67 7.07
N PRO A 149 0.60 -5.27 5.81
CA PRO A 149 1.66 -4.31 5.48
C PRO A 149 1.21 -2.84 5.54
N SER A 150 -0.09 -2.58 5.72
CA SER A 150 -0.65 -1.24 5.87
C SER A 150 -2.05 -1.25 6.50
N LYS A 151 -2.50 -0.08 6.94
CA LYS A 151 -3.87 0.14 7.44
C LYS A 151 -4.98 -0.22 6.44
N ALA A 152 -4.69 -0.23 5.14
CA ALA A 152 -5.67 -0.59 4.11
C ALA A 152 -6.15 -2.05 4.23
N GLN A 153 -5.37 -2.91 4.89
CA GLN A 153 -5.69 -4.31 5.11
C GLN A 153 -6.37 -4.58 6.47
N TYR A 154 -6.56 -3.58 7.33
CA TYR A 154 -7.08 -3.76 8.69
C TYR A 154 -8.51 -4.30 8.70
N ALA A 155 -9.38 -3.76 7.85
CA ALA A 155 -10.77 -4.21 7.77
C ALA A 155 -10.87 -5.69 7.37
N ALA A 156 -10.08 -6.11 6.36
CA ALA A 156 -10.03 -7.50 5.91
C ALA A 156 -9.46 -8.44 6.99
N LEU A 157 -8.42 -8.02 7.72
CA LEU A 157 -7.90 -8.80 8.85
C LEU A 157 -8.97 -8.94 9.94
N LEU A 158 -9.61 -7.84 10.34
CA LEU A 158 -10.61 -7.84 11.40
C LEU A 158 -11.80 -8.75 11.07
N GLU A 159 -12.23 -8.76 9.81
CA GLU A 159 -13.27 -9.69 9.32
C GLU A 159 -12.84 -11.15 9.50
N ILE A 160 -11.61 -11.50 9.14
CA ILE A 160 -11.06 -12.85 9.34
C ILE A 160 -11.02 -13.21 10.83
N LEU A 161 -10.54 -12.31 11.69
CA LEU A 161 -10.44 -12.56 13.12
C LEU A 161 -11.82 -12.87 13.73
N LYS A 162 -12.85 -12.09 13.34
CA LYS A 162 -14.22 -12.22 13.86
C LYS A 162 -14.97 -13.42 13.25
N THR A 163 -14.95 -13.56 11.93
CA THR A 163 -15.81 -14.54 11.22
C THR A 163 -15.18 -15.93 11.13
N LYS A 164 -13.84 -16.01 11.06
CA LYS A 164 -13.08 -17.26 10.97
C LYS A 164 -12.35 -17.60 12.27
N ASN A 165 -12.60 -16.86 13.35
CA ASN A 165 -11.98 -17.07 14.67
C ASN A 165 -10.43 -17.11 14.61
N GLY A 166 -9.84 -16.26 13.76
CA GLY A 166 -8.40 -16.18 13.52
C GLY A 166 -7.82 -17.31 12.65
N GLU A 167 -8.66 -18.16 12.04
CA GLU A 167 -8.21 -19.17 11.09
C GLU A 167 -8.14 -18.61 9.67
N THR A 168 -7.02 -18.85 8.99
CA THR A 168 -6.78 -18.38 7.62
C THR A 168 -6.59 -19.54 6.67
N ALA A 169 -7.21 -19.43 5.49
CA ALA A 169 -6.89 -20.27 4.36
C ALA A 169 -5.61 -19.78 3.66
N ILE A 170 -5.03 -20.61 2.80
CA ILE A 170 -3.83 -20.21 2.05
C ILE A 170 -4.15 -19.06 1.06
N GLU A 171 -5.37 -18.99 0.55
CA GLU A 171 -5.86 -17.93 -0.33
C GLU A 171 -5.92 -16.58 0.40
N ASP A 172 -6.38 -16.56 1.65
CA ASP A 172 -6.35 -15.36 2.50
C ASP A 172 -4.90 -14.85 2.59
N ARG A 173 -3.99 -15.72 3.05
CA ARG A 173 -2.56 -15.35 3.23
C ARG A 173 -1.89 -14.91 1.93
N LYS A 174 -2.24 -15.51 0.79
CA LYS A 174 -1.75 -15.07 -0.53
C LYS A 174 -2.20 -13.65 -0.89
N GLN A 175 -3.44 -13.27 -0.58
CA GLN A 175 -3.93 -11.91 -0.85
C GLN A 175 -3.17 -10.87 -0.02
N PHE A 176 -2.95 -11.15 1.26
CA PHE A 176 -2.13 -10.32 2.14
C PHE A 176 -0.68 -10.22 1.67
N ALA A 177 -0.07 -11.34 1.24
CA ALA A 177 1.28 -11.35 0.69
C ALA A 177 1.40 -10.58 -0.63
N LYS A 178 0.38 -10.62 -1.49
CA LYS A 178 0.30 -9.77 -2.70
C LYS A 178 0.36 -8.29 -2.32
N ALA A 179 -0.49 -7.86 -1.37
CA ALA A 179 -0.50 -6.47 -0.90
C ALA A 179 0.85 -6.05 -0.29
N ALA A 180 1.52 -6.97 0.41
CA ALA A 180 2.83 -6.73 1.00
C ALA A 180 3.91 -6.49 -0.05
N PHE A 181 3.98 -7.32 -1.10
CA PHE A 181 4.94 -7.10 -2.18
C PHE A 181 4.61 -5.87 -3.03
N GLU A 182 3.34 -5.54 -3.18
CA GLU A 182 2.90 -4.30 -3.81
C GLU A 182 3.42 -3.08 -3.03
N ILE A 183 3.25 -3.05 -1.71
CA ILE A 183 3.80 -1.97 -0.85
C ILE A 183 5.33 -1.91 -0.92
N SER A 184 6.02 -3.06 -0.85
CA SER A 184 7.49 -3.05 -0.95
C SER A 184 7.98 -2.53 -2.29
N SER A 185 7.30 -2.88 -3.38
CA SER A 185 7.67 -2.45 -4.73
C SER A 185 7.42 -0.97 -4.93
N SER A 186 6.29 -0.44 -4.43
CA SER A 186 6.00 0.99 -4.47
C SER A 186 7.01 1.79 -3.66
N TYR A 187 7.33 1.31 -2.45
CA TYR A 187 8.28 1.96 -1.56
C TYR A 187 9.70 2.06 -2.14
N ASP A 188 10.23 0.96 -2.68
CA ASP A 188 11.55 0.96 -3.33
C ASP A 188 11.56 1.80 -4.63
N THR A 189 10.40 1.92 -5.31
CA THR A 189 10.26 2.82 -6.47
C THR A 189 10.36 4.27 -6.03
N ALA A 190 9.68 4.67 -4.95
CA ALA A 190 9.76 6.02 -4.40
C ALA A 190 11.18 6.40 -3.94
N ILE A 191 11.87 5.48 -3.25
CA ILE A 191 13.28 5.67 -2.86
C ILE A 191 14.17 5.83 -4.09
N TYR A 192 14.01 4.96 -5.09
CA TYR A 192 14.76 5.07 -6.34
C TYR A 192 14.54 6.42 -7.02
N SER A 193 13.29 6.85 -7.17
CA SER A 193 12.94 8.13 -7.79
C SER A 193 13.54 9.33 -7.05
N TYR A 194 13.61 9.27 -5.71
CA TYR A 194 14.27 10.31 -4.92
C TYR A 194 15.76 10.44 -5.24
N PHE A 195 16.47 9.31 -5.36
CA PHE A 195 17.92 9.32 -5.67
C PHE A 195 18.24 9.53 -7.15
N ALA A 196 17.35 9.14 -8.07
CA ALA A 196 17.60 9.23 -9.50
C ALA A 196 17.67 10.69 -9.98
N SER A 197 16.96 11.63 -9.33
CA SER A 197 16.83 13.02 -9.80
C SER A 197 16.37 13.09 -11.27
N ASP A 198 16.76 14.13 -12.03
CA ASP A 198 16.42 14.29 -13.45
C ASP A 198 17.24 13.35 -14.39
N GLU A 199 18.29 12.70 -13.88
CA GLU A 199 19.10 11.74 -14.63
C GLU A 199 18.59 10.31 -14.44
N THR A 200 17.73 9.83 -15.35
CA THR A 200 17.20 8.47 -15.26
C THR A 200 17.75 7.55 -16.35
N ASP A 201 18.61 6.60 -15.95
CA ASP A 201 18.97 5.44 -16.78
C ASP A 201 17.88 4.35 -16.78
N THR A 202 16.89 4.44 -15.89
CA THR A 202 15.83 3.43 -15.75
C THR A 202 14.50 4.09 -15.41
N PHE A 203 13.47 3.76 -16.21
CA PHE A 203 12.10 4.17 -15.93
C PHE A 203 11.43 3.22 -14.92
N LYS A 204 11.05 3.75 -13.75
CA LYS A 204 10.26 3.03 -12.74
C LYS A 204 9.04 3.85 -12.35
N ILE A 205 7.88 3.21 -12.35
CA ILE A 205 6.62 3.84 -11.94
C ILE A 205 5.77 2.85 -11.14
N SER A 206 5.15 3.33 -10.07
CA SER A 206 4.18 2.59 -9.28
C SER A 206 2.99 3.50 -9.01
N VAL A 207 1.86 3.24 -9.67
CA VAL A 207 0.69 4.13 -9.65
C VAL A 207 -0.49 3.46 -8.97
N LYS A 208 -1.12 4.20 -8.06
CA LYS A 208 -2.38 3.88 -7.39
C LYS A 208 -3.18 5.17 -7.16
N PRO A 209 -4.49 5.10 -6.89
CA PRO A 209 -5.36 3.92 -6.98
C PRO A 209 -5.57 3.45 -8.43
N GLN A 210 -6.20 2.28 -8.58
CA GLN A 210 -6.67 1.78 -9.87
C GLN A 210 -8.19 1.81 -9.89
N ARG A 211 -8.78 2.34 -10.95
CA ARG A 211 -10.23 2.30 -11.21
C ARG A 211 -10.51 1.48 -12.45
N LYS A 212 -11.38 0.49 -12.33
CA LYS A 212 -11.85 -0.28 -13.51
C LYS A 212 -12.81 0.58 -14.32
N LEU A 213 -12.58 0.68 -15.61
CA LEU A 213 -13.47 1.35 -16.56
C LEU A 213 -14.48 0.33 -17.10
N ARG A 214 -15.56 0.83 -17.72
CA ARG A 214 -16.62 -0.03 -18.28
C ARG A 214 -16.09 -1.03 -19.31
N TYR A 215 -15.16 -0.57 -20.16
CA TYR A 215 -14.38 -1.32 -21.13
C TYR A 215 -13.18 -0.46 -21.56
N GLY A 216 -12.27 -1.02 -22.35
CA GLY A 216 -11.15 -0.30 -22.96
C GLY A 216 -11.61 0.57 -24.14
N GLU A 217 -10.81 0.66 -25.20
CA GLU A 217 -11.20 1.40 -26.40
C GLU A 217 -12.44 0.78 -27.09
N ASN A 218 -12.55 -0.55 -27.06
CA ASN A 218 -13.68 -1.30 -27.59
C ASN A 218 -14.34 -2.19 -26.51
N PRO A 219 -15.63 -2.55 -26.63
CA PRO A 219 -16.38 -3.29 -25.60
C PRO A 219 -15.80 -4.64 -25.17
N HIS A 220 -15.03 -5.30 -26.04
CA HIS A 220 -14.43 -6.61 -25.75
C HIS A 220 -13.09 -6.49 -25.00
N GLN A 221 -12.56 -5.27 -24.83
CA GLN A 221 -11.30 -5.00 -24.13
C GLN A 221 -11.58 -4.55 -22.70
N ALA A 222 -10.76 -4.97 -21.75
CA ALA A 222 -10.80 -4.41 -20.40
C ALA A 222 -10.07 -3.05 -20.37
N GLY A 223 -10.60 -2.09 -19.61
CA GLY A 223 -10.01 -0.77 -19.42
C GLY A 223 -9.78 -0.47 -17.94
N TYR A 224 -8.65 0.17 -17.62
CA TYR A 224 -8.29 0.57 -16.27
C TYR A 224 -7.68 1.96 -16.30
N PHE A 225 -8.06 2.79 -15.34
CA PHE A 225 -7.45 4.07 -15.05
C PHE A 225 -6.53 3.92 -13.83
N TYR A 226 -5.35 4.53 -13.89
CA TYR A 226 -4.36 4.53 -12.81
C TYR A 226 -4.09 5.97 -12.38
N GLY A 227 -4.21 6.23 -11.08
CA GLY A 227 -4.11 7.58 -10.49
C GLY A 227 -5.37 7.91 -9.70
N ASP A 228 -5.37 9.07 -9.04
CA ASP A 228 -6.54 9.55 -8.31
C ASP A 228 -7.56 10.16 -9.27
N PHE A 229 -8.56 9.36 -9.63
CA PHE A 229 -9.60 9.78 -10.57
C PHE A 229 -10.46 10.90 -9.98
N ASP A 230 -10.75 10.82 -8.68
CA ASP A 230 -11.70 11.72 -8.03
C ASP A 230 -11.02 13.04 -7.63
N GLU A 231 -9.69 13.09 -7.56
CA GLU A 231 -8.90 14.33 -7.50
C GLU A 231 -8.93 15.10 -8.85
N LEU A 232 -8.94 14.39 -9.98
CA LEU A 232 -8.91 14.99 -11.31
C LEU A 232 -10.30 15.36 -11.84
N PHE A 233 -11.34 14.60 -11.48
CA PHE A 233 -12.66 14.73 -12.08
C PHE A 233 -13.78 14.78 -11.03
N GLU A 234 -14.55 15.86 -11.05
CA GLU A 234 -15.88 15.90 -10.44
C GLU A 234 -16.94 15.69 -11.52
N GLN A 235 -17.50 14.47 -11.60
CA GLN A 235 -18.57 14.19 -12.55
C GLN A 235 -19.93 14.68 -12.03
N VAL A 236 -20.34 15.88 -12.46
CA VAL A 236 -21.61 16.51 -12.05
C VAL A 236 -22.85 15.77 -12.59
N HIS A 237 -22.76 15.16 -13.78
CA HIS A 237 -23.87 14.44 -14.40
C HIS A 237 -23.40 13.40 -15.44
N GLY A 238 -24.33 12.58 -15.94
CA GLY A 238 -24.13 11.67 -17.06
C GLY A 238 -23.77 10.23 -16.65
N LYS A 239 -23.51 9.39 -17.66
CA LYS A 239 -22.99 8.02 -17.43
C LYS A 239 -21.51 8.09 -17.08
N GLU A 240 -21.00 7.07 -16.39
CA GLU A 240 -19.57 6.98 -16.07
C GLU A 240 -18.69 7.21 -17.31
N ILE A 241 -17.59 7.95 -17.11
CA ILE A 241 -16.58 8.25 -18.12
C ILE A 241 -15.97 6.95 -18.66
N SER A 242 -15.94 6.81 -19.99
CA SER A 242 -15.32 5.67 -20.68
C SER A 242 -13.83 5.90 -20.97
N TYR A 243 -13.13 4.84 -21.43
CA TYR A 243 -11.73 4.95 -21.84
C TYR A 243 -11.51 6.00 -22.94
N ASN A 244 -12.34 6.00 -23.99
CA ASN A 244 -12.23 6.98 -25.06
C ASN A 244 -12.57 8.40 -24.59
N ASN A 245 -13.51 8.54 -23.64
CA ASN A 245 -13.78 9.86 -23.06
C ASN A 245 -12.57 10.41 -22.30
N LEU A 246 -11.80 9.57 -21.60
CA LEU A 246 -10.57 10.02 -20.94
C LEU A 246 -9.54 10.50 -21.96
N LEU A 247 -9.38 9.80 -23.08
CA LEU A 247 -8.48 10.23 -24.15
C LEU A 247 -8.93 11.55 -24.80
N ASP A 248 -10.22 11.70 -25.08
CA ASP A 248 -10.78 12.93 -25.64
C ASP A 248 -10.67 14.10 -24.64
N ILE A 249 -10.90 13.87 -23.34
CA ILE A 249 -10.77 14.89 -22.30
C ILE A 249 -9.31 15.35 -22.18
N GLU A 250 -8.36 14.43 -22.13
CA GLU A 250 -6.93 14.75 -22.05
C GLU A 250 -6.47 15.57 -23.27
N ALA A 251 -6.87 15.15 -24.47
CA ALA A 251 -6.59 15.87 -25.69
C ALA A 251 -7.23 17.28 -25.69
N ALA A 252 -8.46 17.40 -25.18
CA ALA A 252 -9.16 18.68 -25.10
C ALA A 252 -8.49 19.65 -24.13
N VAL A 253 -8.14 19.17 -22.93
CA VAL A 253 -7.47 19.97 -21.89
C VAL A 253 -6.09 20.40 -22.37
N SER A 254 -5.30 19.47 -22.92
CA SER A 254 -3.98 19.76 -23.46
C SER A 254 -4.04 20.84 -24.55
N LEU A 255 -4.94 20.68 -25.53
CA LEU A 255 -5.08 21.63 -26.63
C LEU A 255 -5.55 23.02 -26.16
N ILE A 256 -6.55 23.08 -25.28
CA ILE A 256 -7.06 24.36 -24.77
C ILE A 256 -6.00 25.07 -23.91
N SER A 257 -5.14 24.33 -23.21
CA SER A 257 -4.09 24.91 -22.35
C SER A 257 -3.01 25.70 -23.10
N GLU A 258 -2.91 25.54 -24.43
CA GLU A 258 -1.99 26.32 -25.28
C GLU A 258 -2.46 27.78 -25.48
N PHE A 259 -3.69 28.11 -25.10
CA PHE A 259 -4.32 29.41 -25.32
C PHE A 259 -4.68 30.09 -24.00
N THR A 260 -4.48 31.41 -23.94
CA THR A 260 -4.83 32.25 -22.78
C THR A 260 -6.19 32.94 -22.92
N ASP A 261 -6.65 33.13 -24.16
CA ASP A 261 -7.91 33.79 -24.47
C ASP A 261 -9.10 32.83 -24.36
N SER A 262 -10.34 33.36 -24.37
CA SER A 262 -11.54 32.53 -24.36
C SER A 262 -11.59 31.60 -25.58
N THR A 263 -11.38 30.32 -25.33
CA THR A 263 -11.15 29.28 -26.34
C THR A 263 -12.15 28.15 -26.17
N PHE A 264 -12.67 27.62 -27.28
CA PHE A 264 -13.54 26.44 -27.29
C PHE A 264 -13.03 25.44 -28.32
N ALA A 265 -12.95 24.16 -27.94
CA ALA A 265 -12.56 23.07 -28.82
C ALA A 265 -13.62 21.96 -28.80
N VAL A 266 -13.89 21.38 -29.97
CA VAL A 266 -14.77 20.21 -30.15
C VAL A 266 -13.90 19.05 -30.61
N LEU A 267 -13.87 17.98 -29.81
CA LEU A 267 -13.05 16.81 -30.07
C LEU A 267 -13.90 15.57 -30.36
N LYS A 268 -13.36 14.70 -31.20
CA LYS A 268 -13.92 13.39 -31.52
C LYS A 268 -12.79 12.43 -31.88
N HIS A 269 -12.68 11.31 -31.16
CA HIS A 269 -11.65 10.30 -31.42
C HIS A 269 -10.23 10.89 -31.40
N ASN A 270 -9.93 11.70 -30.38
CA ASN A 270 -8.67 12.42 -30.16
C ASN A 270 -8.32 13.47 -31.22
N ASN A 271 -9.25 13.82 -32.11
CA ASN A 271 -9.05 14.83 -33.15
C ASN A 271 -9.94 16.04 -32.92
N ALA A 272 -9.42 17.23 -33.15
CA ALA A 272 -10.21 18.46 -33.12
C ALA A 272 -11.05 18.57 -34.40
N CYS A 273 -12.37 18.46 -34.27
CA CYS A 273 -13.32 18.74 -35.35
C CYS A 273 -13.46 20.26 -35.56
N GLY A 274 -13.26 21.05 -34.51
CA GLY A 274 -13.20 22.49 -34.61
C GLY A 274 -12.66 23.15 -33.35
N LEU A 275 -12.03 24.31 -33.53
CA LEU A 275 -11.46 25.13 -32.47
C LEU A 275 -11.62 26.59 -32.83
N ALA A 276 -11.99 27.41 -31.86
CA ALA A 276 -12.05 28.86 -32.04
C ALA A 276 -11.65 29.61 -30.77
N VAL A 277 -10.99 30.74 -31.00
CA VAL A 277 -10.64 31.72 -29.98
C VAL A 277 -11.42 33.00 -30.26
N ARG A 278 -12.20 33.49 -29.29
CA ARG A 278 -13.03 34.71 -29.42
C ARG A 278 -13.05 35.47 -28.11
N GLU A 279 -13.45 36.74 -28.13
CA GLU A 279 -13.62 37.52 -26.90
C GLU A 279 -14.70 36.95 -25.96
N LYS A 280 -15.77 36.37 -26.53
CA LYS A 280 -16.87 35.75 -25.79
C LYS A 280 -16.89 34.25 -26.04
N LEU A 281 -16.97 33.47 -24.97
CA LEU A 281 -17.02 32.01 -25.02
C LEU A 281 -18.14 31.47 -25.92
N ILE A 282 -19.31 32.11 -25.93
CA ILE A 282 -20.44 31.69 -26.76
C ILE A 282 -20.15 31.81 -28.27
N ASP A 283 -19.35 32.80 -28.66
CA ASP A 283 -18.97 33.01 -30.05
C ASP A 283 -17.85 32.02 -30.44
N ALA A 284 -16.92 31.73 -29.51
CA ALA A 284 -15.94 30.66 -29.69
C ALA A 284 -16.64 29.30 -29.88
N TRP A 285 -17.66 28.99 -29.07
CA TRP A 285 -18.43 27.76 -29.22
C TRP A 285 -19.12 27.65 -30.59
N LYS A 286 -19.81 28.71 -31.05
CA LYS A 286 -20.49 28.70 -32.36
C LYS A 286 -19.52 28.45 -33.51
N ASP A 287 -18.39 29.14 -33.50
CA ASP A 287 -17.41 29.06 -34.58
C ASP A 287 -16.63 27.74 -34.54
N ALA A 288 -16.34 27.21 -33.34
CA ALA A 288 -15.75 25.88 -33.20
C ALA A 288 -16.69 24.79 -33.73
N LEU A 289 -17.99 24.86 -33.42
CA LEU A 289 -18.98 23.93 -33.96
C LEU A 289 -19.13 24.03 -35.48
N ALA A 290 -18.99 25.22 -36.06
CA ALA A 290 -19.07 25.44 -37.50
C ALA A 290 -17.85 24.91 -38.30
N GLY A 291 -16.80 24.43 -37.61
CA GLY A 291 -15.62 23.84 -38.25
C GLY A 291 -15.94 22.56 -39.02
N ASP A 292 -16.58 21.59 -38.35
CA ASP A 292 -17.03 20.31 -38.92
C ASP A 292 -18.26 19.78 -38.14
N PRO A 293 -19.47 20.29 -38.45
CA PRO A 293 -20.71 20.02 -37.69
C PRO A 293 -21.35 18.64 -37.92
#